data_AF-A0A3N5F2Q0-F1
#
_entry.id   AF-A0A3N5F2Q0-F1
#
_cell.length_a   1.000
_cell.length_b   1.000
_cell.length_c   1.000
_cell.angle_alpha   90.00
_cell.angle_beta   90.00
_cell.angle_gamma   90.00
#
_symmetry.space_group_name_H-M   'P 1'
#
loop_
_entity.id
_entity.type
_entity.pdbx_description
1 polymer ?
#
loop_
_entity_poly.entity_id
_entity_poly.type
_entity_poly.pdbx_seq_one_letter_code
_entity_poly.pdbx_strand_id
1 'polypeptide(L)' 'MIKQVQKGFTLIELMIVVAIIGILAAVAIPAYQDYTIRAKVTEGVAAVGAAKAGVIDYYMAKNSFPANNQE' A
#
# COMPACT_ATOMS: atom_id res chain seq x y z
N MET A 1 43.22 -14.17 -36.21
CA MET A 1 41.87 -13.90 -35.65
C MET A 1 41.93 -14.08 -34.15
N ILE A 2 41.76 -13.01 -33.36
CA ILE A 2 41.76 -13.11 -31.89
C ILE A 2 40.35 -13.55 -31.46
N LYS A 3 40.23 -14.77 -30.90
CA LYS A 3 38.99 -15.24 -30.27
C LYS A 3 38.82 -14.48 -28.96
N GLN A 4 37.79 -13.64 -28.89
CA GLN A 4 37.31 -13.07 -27.64
C GLN A 4 36.72 -14.22 -26.80
N VAL A 5 37.35 -14.54 -25.68
CA VAL A 5 36.83 -15.52 -24.73
C VAL A 5 35.68 -14.84 -23.98
N GLN A 6 34.46 -15.35 -24.12
CA GLN A 6 33.35 -14.87 -23.29
C GLN A 6 33.64 -15.25 -21.84
N LYS A 7 33.86 -14.22 -21.00
CA LYS A 7 33.90 -14.39 -19.54
C LYS A 7 32.48 -14.59 -19.05
N GLY A 8 32.17 -15.78 -18.57
CA GLY A 8 30.90 -16.08 -17.90
C GLY A 8 30.80 -15.38 -16.54
N PHE A 9 29.57 -15.18 -16.07
CA PHE A 9 29.26 -14.66 -14.74
C PHE A 9 29.61 -15.68 -13.65
N THR A 10 30.15 -15.22 -12.53
CA THR A 10 30.54 -16.09 -11.41
C THR A 10 29.38 -16.31 -10.45
N LEU A 11 29.38 -17.45 -9.76
CA LEU A 11 28.40 -17.71 -8.69
C LEU A 11 28.54 -16.71 -7.53
N ILE A 12 29.76 -16.22 -7.28
CA ILE A 12 30.02 -15.23 -6.23
C ILE A 12 29.32 -13.91 -6.55
N GLU A 13 29.39 -13.45 -7.80
CA GLU A 13 28.67 -12.24 -8.23
C GLU A 13 27.16 -12.41 -8.06
N LEU A 14 26.61 -13.59 -8.41
CA LEU A 14 25.19 -13.87 -8.21
C LEU A 14 24.78 -13.80 -6.74
N MET A 15 25.57 -14.43 -5.86
CA MET A 15 25.26 -14.50 -4.42
C MET A 15 25.26 -13.12 -3.77
N ILE A 16 26.19 -12.23 -4.16
CA ILE A 16 26.23 -10.85 -3.65
C ILE A 16 24.99 -10.08 -4.11
N VAL A 17 24.58 -10.22 -5.37
CA VAL A 17 23.38 -9.57 -5.90
C VAL A 17 22.13 -10.03 -5.14
N VAL A 18 21.97 -11.33 -4.92
CA VAL A 18 20.82 -11.88 -4.17
C VAL A 18 20.84 -11.40 -2.71
N ALA A 19 22.00 -11.32 -2.08
CA ALA A 19 22.12 -10.80 -0.72
C ALA A 19 21.68 -9.33 -0.62
N ILE A 20 22.11 -8.47 -1.56
CA ILE A 20 21.71 -7.06 -1.60
C ILE A 20 20.20 -6.94 -1.82
N ILE A 21 19.64 -7.67 -2.78
CA ILE A 21 18.19 -7.66 -3.05
C ILE A 21 17.42 -8.14 -1.81
N GLY A 22 17.91 -9.17 -1.12
CA GLY A 22 17.29 -9.69 0.10
C GLY A 22 17.21 -8.64 1.22
N ILE A 23 18.30 -7.89 1.47
CA ILE A 23 18.34 -6.81 2.47
C ILE A 23 17.36 -5.70 2.07
N LEU A 24 17.39 -5.27 0.81
CA LEU A 24 16.49 -4.23 0.31
C LEU A 24 15.03 -4.66 0.41
N ALA A 25 14.71 -5.90 0.03
CA ALA A 25 13.35 -6.44 0.09
C ALA A 25 12.83 -6.53 1.52
N ALA A 26 13.67 -6.94 2.49
CA ALA A 26 13.30 -7.05 3.89
C ALA A 26 12.85 -5.70 4.49
N VAL A 27 13.39 -4.57 4.01
CA VAL A 27 12.99 -3.22 4.46
C VAL A 27 11.89 -2.63 3.57
N ALA A 28 12.00 -2.78 2.25
CA ALA A 28 11.10 -2.14 1.29
C ALA A 28 9.68 -2.75 1.29
N ILE A 29 9.56 -4.06 1.45
CA ILE A 29 8.25 -4.75 1.47
C ILE A 29 7.36 -4.26 2.63
N PRO A 30 7.79 -4.31 3.90
CA PRO A 30 6.96 -3.85 5.00
C PRO A 30 6.66 -2.35 4.91
N ALA A 31 7.63 -1.52 4.49
CA ALA A 31 7.42 -0.09 4.30
C ALA A 31 6.35 0.21 3.22
N TYR A 32 6.38 -0.52 2.11
CA TYR A 32 5.36 -0.39 1.06
C TYR A 32 3.99 -0.88 1.53
N GLN A 33 3.95 -1.99 2.28
CA GLN A 33 2.70 -2.48 2.88
C GLN A 33 2.09 -1.42 3.81
N ASP A 34 2.87 -0.85 4.73
CA ASP A 34 2.42 0.21 5.63
C ASP A 34 1.89 1.43 4.86
N TYR A 35 2.58 1.83 3.78
CA TYR A 35 2.13 2.91 2.92
C TYR A 35 0.76 2.61 2.29
N THR A 36 0.59 1.41 1.72
CA THR A 36 -0.69 1.01 1.11
C THR A 36 -1.83 0.91 2.14
N ILE A 37 -1.53 0.46 3.36
CA ILE A 37 -2.50 0.41 4.46
C ILE A 37 -2.93 1.82 4.83
N ARG A 38 -1.99 2.74 5.02
CA ARG A 38 -2.28 4.15 5.31
C ARG A 38 -3.13 4.79 4.23
N ALA A 39 -2.79 4.55 2.96
CA ALA A 39 -3.58 5.06 1.83
C ALA A 39 -5.03 4.57 1.88
N LYS A 40 -5.26 3.27 2.12
CA LYS A 40 -6.60 2.68 2.27
C LYS A 40 -7.37 3.25 3.46
N VAL A 41 -6.69 3.48 4.59
CA VAL A 41 -7.32 4.10 5.77
C VAL A 41 -7.74 5.53 5.45
N THR A 42 -6.88 6.32 4.79
CA THR A 42 -7.20 7.68 4.37
C THR A 42 -8.38 7.72 3.39
N GLU A 43 -8.43 6.79 2.44
CA GLU A 43 -9.57 6.64 1.53
C GLU A 43 -10.87 6.30 2.30
N GLY A 44 -10.81 5.38 3.25
CA GLY A 44 -11.95 5.04 4.10
C GLY A 44 -12.44 6.22 4.93
N VAL A 45 -11.53 7.02 5.49
CA VAL A 45 -11.88 8.25 6.22
C VAL A 45 -12.56 9.26 5.30
N ALA A 46 -12.09 9.41 4.06
CA ALA A 46 -12.72 10.29 3.08
C ALA A 46 -14.14 9.82 2.71
N ALA A 47 -14.32 8.50 2.52
CA ALA A 47 -15.63 7.91 2.24
C ALA A 47 -16.63 8.12 3.39
N VAL A 48 -16.20 7.92 4.64
CA VAL A 48 -17.02 8.22 5.84
C VAL A 48 -17.33 9.72 5.92
N GLY A 49 -16.37 10.58 5.57
CA GLY A 49 -16.58 12.02 5.50
C GLY A 49 -17.72 12.41 4.55
N ALA A 50 -17.84 11.73 3.41
CA ALA A 50 -18.96 11.94 2.48
C ALA A 50 -20.31 11.48 3.08
N ALA A 51 -20.33 10.34 3.77
CA ALA A 51 -21.54 9.82 4.42
C ALA A 51 -22.01 10.70 5.61
N LYS A 52 -21.09 11.41 6.27
CA LYS A 52 -21.39 12.28 7.42
C LYS A 52 -22.44 13.34 7.11
N ALA A 53 -22.46 13.88 5.89
CA ALA A 53 -23.42 14.90 5.49
C ALA A 53 -24.87 14.39 5.59
N GLY A 54 -25.15 13.20 5.03
CA GLY A 54 -26.49 12.60 5.10
C GLY A 54 -26.96 12.30 6.52
N VAL A 55 -26.04 11.85 7.38
CA VAL A 55 -26.34 11.60 8.81
C VAL A 55 -26.71 12.90 9.53
N ILE A 56 -26.00 14.00 9.24
CA ILE A 56 -26.31 15.32 9.81
C ILE A 56 -27.69 15.79 9.32
N ASP A 57 -27.96 15.69 8.02
CA ASP A 57 -29.24 16.11 7.45
C ASP A 57 -30.42 15.34 8.07
N TYR A 58 -30.27 14.02 8.27
CA TYR A 58 -31.26 13.21 8.96
C TYR A 58 -31.51 13.69 10.40
N TYR A 59 -30.44 13.95 11.16
CA TYR A 59 -30.53 14.43 12.53
C TYR A 59 -31.23 15.78 12.61
N MET A 60 -30.94 16.69 11.68
CA MET A 60 -31.60 18.00 11.61
C MET A 60 -33.10 17.88 11.28
N ALA A 61 -33.49 16.90 10.47
CA ALA A 61 -34.89 16.68 10.09
C ALA A 61 -35.72 15.95 11.16
N LYS A 62 -35.12 14.97 11.87
CA LYS A 62 -35.86 14.02 12.72
C LYS A 62 -35.49 14.08 14.21
N ASN A 63 -34.51 14.91 14.59
CA ASN A 63 -33.97 15.03 15.95
C ASN A 63 -33.48 13.69 16.54
N SER A 64 -33.13 12.73 15.69
CA SER A 64 -32.58 11.42 16.07
C SER A 64 -31.56 10.99 15.02
N PHE A 65 -30.63 10.10 15.37
CA PHE A 65 -29.70 9.55 14.39
C PHE A 65 -30.36 8.45 13.55
N PRO A 66 -29.97 8.27 12.28
CA PRO A 66 -30.49 7.19 11.43
C PRO A 66 -30.08 5.83 11.99
N ALA A 67 -31.00 4.86 11.97
CA ALA A 67 -30.74 3.52 12.50
C ALA A 67 -29.94 2.65 11.51
N ASN A 68 -29.92 3.03 10.22
CA ASN A 68 -29.29 2.30 9.13
C ASN A 68 -29.06 3.22 7.92
N ASN A 69 -28.46 2.68 6.85
CA ASN A 69 -28.09 3.45 5.64
C ASN A 69 -29.26 3.69 4.66
N GLN A 70 -30.46 3.17 4.93
CA GLN A 70 -31.64 3.34 4.08
C GLN A 70 -32.52 4.52 4.51
N GLU A 71 -32.19 5.12 5.66
CA GLU A 71 -32.95 6.15 6.35
C GLU A 71 -32.43 7.57 6.10
#